data_AF-A0A1F5NA50-F1
#
_entry.id   AF-A0A1F5NA50-F1
#
_cell.length_a   1.000
_cell.length_b   1.000
_cell.length_c   1.000
_cell.angle_alpha   90.00
_cell.angle_beta   90.00
_cell.angle_gamma   90.00
#
_symmetry.space_group_name_H-M   'P 1'
#
loop_
_entity.id
_entity.type
_entity.pdbx_description
1 polymer ?
#
loop_
_entity_poly.entity_id
_entity_poly.type
_entity_poly.pdbx_seq_one_letter_code
_entity_poly.pdbx_strand_id
1 'polypeptide(L)'
;MWKRRFRTGDSPPAADPRLRPTTDGQAPGRKDYRFEVFIILASEFKFVDNTVMKNVVSFLKWFLALVIVLGAAFLIYGSVKINQPYKTEGEPQVFVVPSGATTKEVAGSLEEEGLISSAFFFQLHVKLKKTGEKIQAGNYELSPTLSIGEIAARLTAGEVVDDAVRFTILEGWRAADIASALQEAGIANEREYLKFVNPAVPGSGHDFSAEFSFLADKPQEAGLEGYLFPDTYLIGNGSSPEEITRKFLQNFNRKLGSDLRQAISDQKRTIYEIVTLASIIEREVGRNLKKGTKLSAEQTSKLEEERKLVASVFYNRLAIGMALESDATVAYITGSSSNRATLEETKINSPYNTYRYRGLPPGPISNPSLSSLEAAIYPADSDHLFFLTSADGTAYFGRTLDEHIQNRERYLE
;
A
#
# COMPACT_ATOMS: atom_id res chain seq x y z
N MET A 1 39.18 -21.87 25.38
CA MET A 1 40.61 -22.16 25.56
C MET A 1 41.42 -21.21 24.69
N TRP A 2 42.40 -20.50 25.30
CA TRP A 2 43.47 -19.64 24.76
C TRP A 2 43.08 -18.45 23.85
N LYS A 3 42.90 -17.21 24.35
CA LYS A 3 43.88 -16.14 24.73
C LYS A 3 44.77 -15.67 23.55
N ARG A 4 45.11 -14.39 23.33
CA ARG A 4 44.79 -13.05 23.87
C ARG A 4 45.43 -12.00 22.94
N ARG A 5 44.94 -10.76 23.03
CA ARG A 5 45.46 -9.44 22.59
C ARG A 5 47.00 -9.30 22.51
N PHE A 6 47.47 -8.43 21.61
CA PHE A 6 48.47 -7.40 21.94
C PHE A 6 48.18 -6.05 21.26
N ARG A 7 48.68 -5.00 21.91
CA ARG A 7 48.32 -3.58 21.84
C ARG A 7 49.59 -2.79 21.47
N THR A 8 49.40 -1.68 20.75
CA THR A 8 50.21 -0.43 20.73
C THR A 8 51.70 -0.46 20.42
N GLY A 9 52.07 0.44 19.50
CA GLY A 9 53.13 1.44 19.71
C GLY A 9 54.56 0.94 19.54
N ASP A 10 55.22 1.39 18.46
CA ASP A 10 56.41 2.24 18.55
C ASP A 10 57.05 2.40 17.16
N SER A 11 57.29 3.65 16.78
CA SER A 11 58.08 4.03 15.60
C SER A 11 59.57 3.89 15.91
N PRO A 12 60.41 3.40 14.97
CA PRO A 12 61.84 3.61 15.02
C PRO A 12 62.33 4.70 14.04
N PRO A 13 63.54 5.25 14.25
CA PRO A 13 63.93 6.62 13.90
C PRO A 13 64.66 6.77 12.54
N ALA A 14 64.91 8.03 12.18
CA ALA A 14 65.55 8.47 10.94
C ALA A 14 67.09 8.37 10.93
N ALA A 15 67.59 7.98 9.75
CA ALA A 15 68.82 8.32 9.01
C ALA A 15 70.19 8.47 9.70
N ASP A 16 71.18 7.69 9.22
CA ASP A 16 72.62 7.99 9.30
C ASP A 16 73.15 8.46 7.93
N PRO A 17 73.74 9.66 7.80
CA PRO A 17 74.18 10.24 6.55
C PRO A 17 75.71 10.20 6.42
N ARG A 18 76.31 9.10 5.97
CA ARG A 18 77.72 9.11 5.56
C ARG A 18 77.98 8.20 4.36
N LEU A 19 78.76 8.76 3.43
CA LEU A 19 79.51 8.13 2.33
C LEU A 19 78.90 8.28 0.91
N ARG A 20 79.42 9.29 0.20
CA ARG A 20 79.69 9.27 -1.26
C ARG A 20 81.19 9.57 -1.45
N PRO A 21 81.74 9.53 -2.68
CA PRO A 21 82.08 8.37 -3.50
C PRO A 21 83.59 8.38 -3.84
N THR A 22 84.14 7.38 -4.51
CA THR A 22 85.35 7.53 -5.37
C THR A 22 85.58 6.29 -6.24
N THR A 23 86.46 6.48 -7.22
CA THR A 23 86.53 5.96 -8.59
C THR A 23 87.40 4.71 -8.81
N ASP A 24 87.23 4.16 -10.02
CA ASP A 24 88.19 3.40 -10.86
C ASP A 24 88.53 1.92 -10.58
N GLY A 25 88.53 1.15 -11.69
CA GLY A 25 89.67 0.27 -11.99
C GLY A 25 89.51 -1.25 -11.86
N GLN A 26 88.89 -1.87 -12.87
CA GLN A 26 89.17 -3.20 -13.49
C GLN A 26 89.66 -4.46 -12.70
N ALA A 27 88.78 -5.48 -12.76
CA ALA A 27 88.98 -6.90 -13.17
C ALA A 27 89.73 -7.92 -12.26
N PRO A 28 89.54 -9.27 -12.40
CA PRO A 28 88.56 -10.06 -13.17
C PRO A 28 87.84 -11.20 -12.38
N GLY A 29 86.72 -11.68 -12.93
CA GLY A 29 86.39 -13.12 -12.98
C GLY A 29 85.65 -13.78 -11.80
N ARG A 30 84.32 -13.70 -11.79
CA ARG A 30 83.47 -14.77 -11.22
C ARG A 30 82.31 -15.05 -12.17
N LYS A 31 82.18 -16.32 -12.58
CA LYS A 31 81.10 -16.83 -13.43
C LYS A 31 79.74 -16.55 -12.77
N ASP A 32 78.87 -15.90 -13.53
CA ASP A 32 77.56 -15.41 -13.11
C ASP A 32 76.52 -16.53 -13.19
N TYR A 33 76.08 -17.05 -12.04
CA TYR A 33 74.95 -18.00 -11.96
C TYR A 33 73.58 -17.30 -12.07
N ARG A 34 73.55 -15.99 -12.33
CA ARG A 34 72.31 -15.20 -12.46
C ARG A 34 71.67 -15.27 -13.84
N PHE A 35 72.41 -15.69 -14.87
CA PHE A 35 71.87 -15.78 -16.23
C PHE A 35 71.02 -17.04 -16.47
N GLU A 36 71.32 -18.16 -15.79
CA GLU A 36 70.55 -19.39 -16.02
C GLU A 36 69.16 -19.37 -15.37
N VAL A 37 69.00 -18.74 -14.20
CA VAL A 37 67.69 -18.62 -13.55
C VAL A 37 66.78 -17.63 -14.30
N PHE A 38 67.34 -16.58 -14.91
CA PHE A 38 66.57 -15.64 -15.72
C PHE A 38 66.18 -16.23 -17.08
N ILE A 39 67.00 -17.12 -17.66
CA ILE A 39 66.62 -17.84 -18.90
C ILE A 39 65.55 -18.89 -18.62
N ILE A 40 65.57 -19.57 -17.47
CA ILE A 40 64.53 -20.57 -17.12
C ILE A 40 63.19 -19.90 -16.76
N LEU A 41 63.19 -18.72 -16.11
CA LEU A 41 61.95 -17.95 -15.88
C LEU A 41 61.43 -17.25 -17.15
N ALA A 42 62.31 -16.88 -18.10
CA ALA A 42 61.90 -16.29 -19.37
C ALA A 42 61.55 -17.32 -20.47
N SER A 43 61.92 -18.59 -20.30
CA SER A 43 61.60 -19.66 -21.25
C SER A 43 60.21 -20.27 -21.01
N GLU A 44 59.68 -20.22 -19.80
CA GLU A 44 58.32 -20.73 -19.52
C GLU A 44 57.20 -19.70 -19.80
N PHE A 45 57.53 -18.41 -19.95
CA PHE A 45 56.55 -17.39 -20.36
C PHE A 45 56.47 -17.19 -21.89
N LYS A 46 57.36 -17.83 -22.65
CA LYS A 46 57.42 -17.74 -24.12
C LYS A 46 56.73 -18.92 -24.81
N PHE A 47 55.59 -19.36 -24.31
CA PHE A 47 54.69 -20.20 -25.10
C PHE A 47 53.25 -20.05 -24.62
N VAL A 48 52.76 -18.81 -24.48
CA VAL A 48 51.34 -18.63 -24.80
C VAL A 48 51.25 -18.82 -26.31
N ASP A 49 50.81 -20.00 -26.71
CA ASP A 49 50.61 -20.37 -28.10
C ASP A 49 49.95 -19.19 -28.82
N ASN A 50 50.57 -18.71 -29.90
CA ASN A 50 50.10 -17.55 -30.65
C ASN A 50 48.64 -17.77 -31.12
N THR A 51 48.22 -19.04 -31.21
CA THR A 51 46.84 -19.48 -31.44
C THR A 51 45.92 -19.22 -30.25
N VAL A 52 46.35 -19.54 -29.02
CA VAL A 52 45.59 -19.29 -27.78
C VAL A 52 45.45 -17.78 -27.54
N MET A 53 46.51 -16.99 -27.72
CA MET A 53 46.44 -15.53 -27.62
C MET A 53 45.50 -14.91 -28.66
N LYS A 54 45.52 -15.39 -29.91
CA LYS A 54 44.58 -14.94 -30.96
C LYS A 54 43.13 -15.28 -30.63
N ASN A 55 42.87 -16.46 -30.07
CA ASN A 55 41.53 -16.88 -29.66
C ASN A 55 41.00 -16.07 -28.46
N VAL A 56 41.85 -15.76 -27.47
CA VAL A 56 41.49 -14.89 -26.34
C VAL A 56 41.20 -13.46 -26.80
N VAL A 57 42.03 -12.89 -27.69
CA VAL A 57 41.79 -11.55 -28.26
C VAL A 57 40.53 -11.54 -29.12
N SER A 58 40.26 -12.59 -29.90
CA SER A 58 39.03 -12.73 -30.69
C SER A 58 37.79 -12.81 -29.79
N PHE A 59 37.83 -13.64 -28.75
CA PHE A 59 36.79 -13.74 -27.74
C PHE A 59 36.52 -12.39 -27.06
N LEU A 60 37.57 -11.67 -26.65
CA LEU A 60 37.42 -10.36 -26.00
C LEU A 60 36.81 -9.31 -26.94
N LYS A 61 37.15 -9.36 -28.24
CA LYS A 61 36.51 -8.50 -29.27
C LYS A 61 35.03 -8.81 -29.45
N TRP A 62 34.66 -10.09 -29.54
CA TRP A 62 33.26 -10.52 -29.64
C TRP A 62 32.47 -10.21 -28.36
N PHE A 63 33.07 -10.41 -27.20
CA PHE A 63 32.49 -10.03 -25.91
C PHE A 63 32.26 -8.52 -25.81
N LEU A 64 33.26 -7.70 -26.19
CA LEU A 64 33.11 -6.25 -26.22
C LEU A 64 32.04 -5.81 -27.23
N ALA A 65 32.00 -6.41 -28.41
CA ALA A 65 30.96 -6.16 -29.40
C ALA A 65 29.56 -6.51 -28.86
N LEU A 66 29.41 -7.64 -28.17
CA LEU A 66 28.17 -8.03 -27.50
C LEU A 66 27.76 -7.03 -26.42
N VAL A 67 28.69 -6.58 -25.57
CA VAL A 67 28.41 -5.57 -24.53
C VAL A 67 27.95 -4.25 -25.17
N ILE A 68 28.55 -3.84 -26.29
CA ILE A 68 28.14 -2.63 -27.02
C ILE A 68 26.74 -2.81 -27.61
N VAL A 69 26.44 -3.97 -28.22
CA VAL A 69 25.12 -4.26 -28.78
C VAL A 69 24.05 -4.29 -27.69
N LEU A 70 24.31 -4.94 -26.57
CA LEU A 70 23.41 -4.97 -25.41
C LEU A 70 23.23 -3.58 -24.81
N GLY A 71 24.30 -2.78 -24.72
CA GLY A 71 24.24 -1.40 -24.27
C GLY A 71 23.40 -0.52 -25.20
N ALA A 72 23.60 -0.63 -26.51
CA ALA A 72 22.81 0.08 -27.51
C ALA A 72 21.32 -0.33 -27.46
N ALA A 73 21.04 -1.63 -27.36
CA ALA A 73 19.67 -2.14 -27.20
C ALA A 73 19.01 -1.60 -25.93
N PHE A 74 19.74 -1.56 -24.81
CA PHE A 74 19.25 -0.99 -23.55
C PHE A 74 18.95 0.51 -23.67
N LEU A 75 19.83 1.28 -24.34
CA LEU A 75 19.61 2.71 -24.58
C LEU A 75 18.41 2.97 -25.49
N ILE A 76 18.24 2.18 -26.56
CA ILE A 76 17.08 2.27 -27.45
C ILE A 76 15.81 1.94 -26.67
N TYR A 77 15.80 0.84 -25.92
CA TYR A 77 14.66 0.42 -25.11
C TYR A 77 14.29 1.47 -24.05
N GLY A 78 15.29 2.01 -23.33
CA GLY A 78 15.07 3.08 -22.36
C GLY A 78 14.55 4.36 -23.01
N SER A 79 15.05 4.73 -24.20
CA SER A 79 14.56 5.89 -24.94
C SER A 79 13.09 5.72 -25.35
N VAL A 80 12.70 4.52 -25.78
CA VAL A 80 11.30 4.19 -26.08
C VAL A 80 10.44 4.33 -24.83
N LYS A 81 10.87 3.74 -23.70
CA LYS A 81 10.13 3.82 -22.43
C LYS A 81 10.00 5.24 -21.88
N ILE A 82 10.98 6.10 -22.11
CA ILE A 82 11.00 7.47 -21.61
C ILE A 82 10.12 8.40 -22.46
N ASN A 83 10.16 8.24 -23.78
CA ASN A 83 9.55 9.19 -24.72
C ASN A 83 8.21 8.74 -25.29
N GLN A 84 7.80 7.49 -25.07
CA GLN A 84 6.47 7.03 -25.44
C GLN A 84 5.50 7.11 -24.26
N PRO A 85 4.24 7.51 -24.52
CA PRO A 85 3.15 7.40 -23.56
C PRO A 85 2.99 5.99 -23.02
N TYR A 86 2.49 5.87 -21.79
CA TYR A 86 2.15 4.56 -21.24
C TYR A 86 0.90 3.97 -21.92
N LYS A 87 -0.10 4.80 -22.21
CA LYS A 87 -1.32 4.45 -22.94
C LYS A 87 -1.56 5.42 -24.09
N THR A 88 -2.23 4.96 -25.14
CA THR A 88 -2.66 5.82 -26.27
C THR A 88 -3.91 6.63 -25.94
N GLU A 89 -4.68 6.17 -24.95
CA GLU A 89 -5.90 6.81 -24.44
C GLU A 89 -5.89 6.75 -22.92
N GLY A 90 -6.49 7.75 -22.28
CA GLY A 90 -6.68 7.79 -20.83
C GLY A 90 -6.86 9.21 -20.32
N GLU A 91 -7.82 9.35 -19.41
CA GLU A 91 -8.21 10.65 -18.88
C GLU A 91 -7.12 11.26 -17.98
N PRO A 92 -7.02 12.60 -17.92
CA PRO A 92 -6.21 13.28 -16.92
C PRO A 92 -6.69 12.96 -15.50
N GLN A 93 -5.75 12.69 -14.59
CA GLN A 93 -6.02 12.49 -13.17
C GLN A 93 -5.06 13.33 -12.32
N VAL A 94 -5.54 13.77 -11.16
CA VAL A 94 -4.69 14.48 -10.19
C VAL A 94 -3.77 13.50 -9.48
N PHE A 95 -2.47 13.70 -9.65
CA PHE A 95 -1.37 13.04 -8.97
C PHE A 95 -0.78 13.96 -7.90
N VAL A 96 -0.42 13.40 -6.75
CA VAL A 96 0.06 14.19 -5.61
C VAL A 96 1.52 13.87 -5.33
N VAL A 97 2.34 14.91 -5.23
CA VAL A 97 3.71 14.80 -4.72
C VAL A 97 3.74 15.32 -3.28
N PRO A 98 3.90 14.44 -2.26
CA PRO A 98 4.02 14.87 -0.87
C PRO A 98 5.25 15.76 -0.64
N SER A 99 5.16 16.68 0.32
CA SER A 99 6.32 17.47 0.74
C SER A 99 7.40 16.56 1.33
N GLY A 100 8.62 16.68 0.82
CA GLY A 100 9.76 15.85 1.23
C GLY A 100 9.80 14.46 0.60
N ALA A 101 8.89 14.12 -0.33
CA ALA A 101 8.93 12.86 -1.05
C ALA A 101 10.21 12.71 -1.88
N THR A 102 10.81 11.52 -1.82
CA THR A 102 12.01 11.18 -2.60
C THR A 102 11.63 10.88 -4.06
N THR A 103 12.57 11.04 -4.99
CA THR A 103 12.36 10.67 -6.41
C THR A 103 11.94 9.20 -6.57
N LYS A 104 12.38 8.32 -5.66
CA LYS A 104 12.00 6.90 -5.67
C LYS A 104 10.53 6.70 -5.29
N GLU A 105 10.07 7.38 -4.25
CA GLU A 105 8.66 7.32 -3.81
C GLU A 105 7.74 7.89 -4.89
N VAL A 106 8.07 9.06 -5.44
CA VAL A 106 7.31 9.67 -6.55
C VAL A 106 7.22 8.73 -7.75
N ALA A 107 8.34 8.11 -8.13
CA ALA A 107 8.35 7.17 -9.25
C ALA A 107 7.48 5.94 -9.00
N GLY A 108 7.52 5.39 -7.78
CA GLY A 108 6.68 4.27 -7.37
C GLY A 108 5.20 4.63 -7.45
N SER A 109 4.81 5.77 -6.87
CA SER A 109 3.41 6.23 -6.90
C SER A 109 2.91 6.52 -8.33
N LEU A 110 3.74 7.08 -9.21
CA LEU A 110 3.37 7.27 -10.62
C LEU A 110 3.10 5.94 -11.35
N GLU A 111 3.90 4.92 -11.07
CA GLU A 111 3.73 3.59 -11.67
C GLU A 111 2.49 2.88 -11.09
N GLU A 112 2.28 2.98 -9.77
CA GLU A 112 1.12 2.43 -9.07
C GLU A 112 -0.20 3.06 -9.52
N GLU A 113 -0.23 4.39 -9.71
CA GLU A 113 -1.40 5.11 -10.25
C GLU A 113 -1.57 4.92 -11.78
N GLY A 114 -0.69 4.12 -12.40
CA GLY A 114 -0.77 3.80 -13.82
C GLY A 114 -0.53 5.00 -14.73
N LEU A 115 0.23 6.01 -14.28
CA LEU A 115 0.62 7.19 -15.05
C LEU A 115 1.89 6.96 -15.88
N ILE A 116 2.76 6.06 -15.42
CA ILE A 116 3.98 5.68 -16.14
C ILE A 116 4.10 4.17 -16.26
N SER A 117 4.84 3.73 -17.28
CA SER A 117 5.08 2.30 -17.54
C SER A 117 6.20 1.68 -16.69
N SER A 118 7.01 2.50 -16.01
CA SER A 118 8.15 2.03 -15.21
C SER A 118 8.73 3.09 -14.27
N ALA A 119 8.71 2.83 -12.96
CA ALA A 119 9.39 3.69 -11.98
C ALA A 119 10.91 3.75 -12.20
N PHE A 120 11.52 2.65 -12.66
CA PHE A 120 12.95 2.58 -12.92
C PHE A 120 13.40 3.57 -14.00
N PHE A 121 12.68 3.63 -15.14
CA PHE A 121 13.03 4.54 -16.23
C PHE A 121 12.76 6.00 -15.89
N PHE A 122 11.75 6.28 -15.07
CA PHE A 122 11.54 7.62 -14.51
C PHE A 122 12.72 8.05 -13.64
N GLN A 123 13.14 7.22 -12.68
CA GLN A 123 14.30 7.50 -11.83
C GLN A 123 15.58 7.69 -12.65
N LEU A 124 15.81 6.83 -13.66
CA LEU A 124 16.95 6.94 -14.56
C LEU A 124 16.93 8.26 -15.33
N HIS A 125 15.79 8.64 -15.92
CA HIS A 125 15.62 9.87 -16.67
C HIS A 125 15.97 11.10 -15.81
N VAL A 126 15.34 11.19 -14.64
CA VAL A 126 15.49 12.30 -13.71
C VAL A 126 16.91 12.39 -13.14
N LYS A 127 17.56 11.24 -12.90
CA LYS A 127 18.97 11.18 -12.46
C LYS A 127 19.94 11.63 -13.56
N LEU A 128 19.74 11.20 -14.80
CA LEU A 128 20.55 11.60 -15.95
C LEU A 128 20.41 13.10 -16.25
N LYS A 129 19.21 13.65 -16.11
CA LYS A 129 18.92 15.08 -16.27
C LYS A 129 19.30 15.93 -15.06
N LYS A 130 19.65 15.32 -13.93
CA LYS A 130 19.93 15.98 -12.64
C LYS A 130 18.76 16.88 -12.20
N THR A 131 17.53 16.41 -12.42
CA THR A 131 16.30 17.15 -12.07
C THR A 131 15.58 16.57 -10.85
N GLY A 132 16.10 15.51 -10.22
CA GLY A 132 15.40 14.83 -9.12
C GLY A 132 15.16 15.68 -7.89
N GLU A 133 16.11 16.53 -7.54
CA GLU A 133 15.99 17.49 -6.44
C GLU A 133 15.11 18.69 -6.79
N LYS A 134 14.73 18.84 -8.07
CA LYS A 134 13.87 19.93 -8.56
C LYS A 134 12.40 19.53 -8.62
N ILE A 135 12.07 18.27 -8.35
CA ILE A 135 10.68 17.83 -8.27
C ILE A 135 10.00 18.60 -7.14
N GLN A 136 8.94 19.33 -7.46
CA GLN A 136 8.23 20.14 -6.48
C GLN A 136 7.07 19.36 -5.87
N ALA A 137 6.82 19.59 -4.59
CA ALA A 137 5.61 19.09 -3.94
C ALA A 137 4.39 19.86 -4.45
N GLY A 138 3.28 19.17 -4.62
CA GLY A 138 2.05 19.77 -5.14
C GLY A 138 1.16 18.76 -5.86
N ASN A 139 0.05 19.26 -6.38
CA ASN A 139 -0.91 18.46 -7.13
C ASN A 139 -0.67 18.68 -8.62
N TYR A 140 -0.66 17.62 -9.41
CA TYR A 140 -0.37 17.69 -10.84
C TYR A 140 -1.46 16.95 -11.60
N GLU A 141 -2.04 17.59 -12.60
CA GLU A 141 -2.93 16.90 -13.53
C GLU A 141 -2.07 16.18 -14.58
N LEU A 142 -2.05 14.84 -14.47
CA LEU A 142 -1.24 13.95 -15.29
C LEU A 142 -2.15 12.92 -15.96
N SER A 143 -1.86 12.56 -17.21
CA SER A 143 -2.57 11.51 -17.94
C SER A 143 -1.58 10.39 -18.29
N PRO A 144 -2.02 9.12 -18.37
CA PRO A 144 -1.18 8.03 -18.89
C PRO A 144 -0.80 8.19 -20.37
N THR A 145 -1.41 9.18 -21.06
CA THR A 145 -1.03 9.60 -22.42
C THR A 145 0.22 10.48 -22.44
N LEU A 146 0.70 10.94 -21.28
CA LEU A 146 1.98 11.63 -21.17
C LEU A 146 3.13 10.63 -21.08
N SER A 147 4.26 10.97 -21.70
CA SER A 147 5.51 10.24 -21.55
C SER A 147 6.16 10.51 -20.19
N ILE A 148 7.07 9.63 -19.78
CA ILE A 148 7.90 9.82 -18.56
C ILE A 148 8.65 11.16 -18.62
N GLY A 149 9.16 11.53 -19.80
CA GLY A 149 9.86 12.80 -19.99
C GLY A 149 8.97 14.02 -19.75
N GLU A 150 7.73 14.00 -20.25
CA GLU A 150 6.76 15.08 -20.06
C GLU A 150 6.30 15.16 -18.61
N ILE A 151 5.98 14.03 -17.98
CA ILE A 151 5.62 13.98 -16.56
C ILE A 151 6.75 14.54 -15.70
N ALA A 152 8.00 14.10 -15.93
CA ALA A 152 9.16 14.62 -15.21
C ALA A 152 9.36 16.13 -15.42
N ALA A 153 9.08 16.64 -16.62
CA ALA A 153 9.14 18.08 -16.89
C ALA A 153 8.09 18.85 -16.07
N ARG A 154 6.81 18.42 -16.07
CA ARG A 154 5.74 19.07 -15.28
C ARG A 154 6.05 19.09 -13.79
N LEU A 155 6.50 17.96 -13.25
CA LEU A 155 6.86 17.80 -11.85
C LEU A 155 8.04 18.69 -11.42
N THR A 156 8.97 18.98 -12.34
CA THR A 156 10.16 19.79 -12.05
C THR A 156 9.96 21.27 -12.33
N ALA A 157 9.04 21.60 -13.24
CA ALA A 157 8.57 22.95 -13.50
C ALA A 157 7.67 23.48 -12.38
N GLY A 158 7.04 22.58 -11.60
CA GLY A 158 6.06 22.98 -10.58
C GLY A 158 4.77 23.45 -11.22
N GLU A 159 4.35 22.83 -12.33
CA GLU A 159 3.04 23.05 -12.98
C GLU A 159 1.93 22.44 -12.12
N VAL A 160 1.80 22.93 -10.90
CA VAL A 160 0.84 22.46 -9.94
C VAL A 160 -0.55 22.97 -10.30
N VAL A 161 -1.56 22.12 -10.11
CA VAL A 161 -2.96 22.47 -10.21
C VAL A 161 -3.43 22.83 -8.80
N ASP A 162 -3.62 24.13 -8.55
CA ASP A 162 -4.05 24.67 -7.26
C ASP A 162 -5.50 24.29 -6.90
N ASP A 163 -6.26 23.71 -7.85
CA ASP A 163 -7.69 23.46 -7.73
C ASP A 163 -8.07 22.08 -7.14
N ALA A 164 -7.10 21.31 -6.62
CA ALA A 164 -7.42 20.02 -5.99
C ALA A 164 -7.99 20.22 -4.57
N VAL A 165 -9.15 19.62 -4.30
CA VAL A 165 -9.83 19.68 -3.01
C VAL A 165 -9.40 18.50 -2.14
N ARG A 166 -8.98 18.79 -0.91
CA ARG A 166 -8.70 17.77 0.12
C ARG A 166 -10.02 17.27 0.69
N PHE A 167 -10.36 16.02 0.39
CA PHE A 167 -11.60 15.36 0.81
C PHE A 167 -11.29 14.22 1.78
N THR A 168 -11.98 14.13 2.91
CA THR A 168 -11.74 13.07 3.90
C THR A 168 -13.00 12.24 4.07
N ILE A 169 -12.87 10.92 3.88
CA ILE A 169 -13.90 9.95 4.23
C ILE A 169 -13.60 9.43 5.64
N LEU A 170 -14.54 9.62 6.57
CA LEU A 170 -14.39 9.09 7.92
C LEU A 170 -14.82 7.62 7.98
N GLU A 171 -14.20 6.88 8.89
CA GLU A 171 -14.53 5.48 9.15
C GLU A 171 -16.01 5.32 9.56
N GLY A 172 -16.65 4.28 9.06
CA GLY A 172 -18.06 3.99 9.33
C GLY A 172 -19.05 4.93 8.63
N TRP A 173 -18.59 5.76 7.68
CA TRP A 173 -19.46 6.48 6.74
C TRP A 173 -20.09 5.52 5.73
N ARG A 174 -21.36 5.77 5.42
CA ARG A 174 -22.10 5.11 4.34
C ARG A 174 -21.80 5.78 3.00
N ALA A 175 -22.13 5.11 1.90
CA ALA A 175 -22.08 5.70 0.57
C ALA A 175 -22.90 7.01 0.49
N ALA A 176 -24.03 7.08 1.21
CA ALA A 176 -24.84 8.30 1.32
C ALA A 176 -24.12 9.44 2.07
N ASP A 177 -23.42 9.13 3.17
CA ASP A 177 -22.64 10.13 3.91
C ASP A 177 -21.50 10.70 3.03
N ILE A 178 -20.83 9.83 2.27
CA ILE A 178 -19.77 10.21 1.33
C ILE A 178 -20.34 11.10 0.22
N ALA A 179 -21.48 10.73 -0.37
CA ALA A 179 -22.13 11.51 -1.42
C ALA A 179 -22.53 12.91 -0.93
N SER A 180 -23.08 13.00 0.28
CA SER A 180 -23.46 14.27 0.91
C SER A 180 -22.23 15.14 1.17
N ALA A 181 -21.17 14.56 1.74
CA ALA A 181 -19.91 15.27 2.00
C ALA A 181 -19.21 15.74 0.71
N LEU A 182 -19.27 14.97 -0.39
CA LEU A 182 -18.74 15.37 -1.69
C LEU A 182 -19.49 16.60 -2.24
N GLN A 183 -20.80 16.66 -2.05
CA GLN A 183 -21.62 17.81 -2.44
C GLN A 183 -21.33 19.03 -1.59
N GLU A 184 -21.21 18.87 -0.27
CA GLU A 184 -20.82 19.96 0.64
C GLU A 184 -19.44 20.54 0.30
N ALA A 185 -18.51 19.69 -0.13
CA ALA A 185 -17.19 20.09 -0.60
C ALA A 185 -17.17 20.69 -2.01
N GLY A 186 -18.32 20.72 -2.71
CA GLY A 186 -18.42 21.21 -4.09
C GLY A 186 -17.75 20.31 -5.14
N ILE A 187 -17.50 19.04 -4.81
CA ILE A 187 -16.74 18.10 -5.64
C ILE A 187 -17.65 17.33 -6.61
N ALA A 188 -18.80 16.83 -6.13
CA ALA A 188 -19.73 16.05 -6.94
C ALA A 188 -21.19 16.26 -6.47
N ASN A 189 -22.16 16.09 -7.37
CA ASN A 189 -23.56 16.09 -7.00
C ASN A 189 -23.93 14.84 -6.18
N GLU A 190 -24.60 15.03 -5.04
CA GLU A 190 -24.92 13.93 -4.11
C GLU A 190 -25.76 12.83 -4.77
N ARG A 191 -26.84 13.22 -5.48
CA ARG A 191 -27.77 12.26 -6.07
C ARG A 191 -27.11 11.47 -7.20
N GLU A 192 -26.34 12.15 -8.05
CA GLU A 192 -25.63 11.51 -9.16
C GLU A 192 -24.54 10.56 -8.66
N TYR A 193 -23.73 11.00 -7.70
CA TYR A 193 -22.69 10.18 -7.10
C TYR A 193 -23.27 8.98 -6.36
N LEU A 194 -24.31 9.17 -5.53
CA LEU A 194 -24.94 8.06 -4.81
C LEU A 194 -25.56 7.04 -5.76
N LYS A 195 -26.21 7.49 -6.84
CA LYS A 195 -26.73 6.59 -7.89
C LYS A 195 -25.61 5.81 -8.58
N PHE A 196 -24.43 6.42 -8.75
CA PHE A 196 -23.28 5.77 -9.36
C PHE A 196 -22.72 4.65 -8.48
N VAL A 197 -22.51 4.90 -7.18
CA VAL A 197 -21.91 3.91 -6.27
C VAL A 197 -22.90 2.95 -5.64
N ASN A 198 -24.18 3.31 -5.54
CA ASN A 198 -25.24 2.50 -4.96
C ASN A 198 -26.54 2.62 -5.78
N PRO A 199 -26.58 2.02 -6.98
CA PRO A 199 -27.68 2.21 -7.91
C PRO A 199 -28.98 1.59 -7.38
N ALA A 200 -30.09 2.34 -7.50
CA ALA A 200 -31.42 1.85 -7.13
C ALA A 200 -31.90 0.68 -8.01
N VAL A 201 -31.38 0.57 -9.24
CA VAL A 201 -31.57 -0.59 -10.10
C VAL A 201 -30.33 -1.47 -9.97
N PRO A 202 -30.46 -2.66 -9.38
CA PRO A 202 -29.36 -3.61 -9.26
C PRO A 202 -28.65 -3.85 -10.61
N GLY A 203 -27.32 -3.82 -10.62
CA GLY A 203 -26.53 -4.03 -11.83
C GLY A 203 -26.48 -2.86 -12.83
N SER A 204 -27.14 -1.72 -12.54
CA SER A 204 -27.10 -0.54 -13.43
C SER A 204 -25.94 0.42 -13.14
N GLY A 205 -25.08 0.10 -12.18
CA GLY A 205 -23.88 0.88 -11.83
C GLY A 205 -22.71 0.55 -12.74
N HIS A 206 -21.64 1.35 -12.66
CA HIS A 206 -20.39 1.03 -13.34
C HIS A 206 -19.75 -0.21 -12.71
N ASP A 207 -19.39 -1.21 -13.52
CA ASP A 207 -18.76 -2.43 -13.04
C ASP A 207 -17.24 -2.28 -12.98
N PHE A 208 -16.72 -2.31 -11.76
CA PHE A 208 -15.31 -2.21 -11.46
C PHE A 208 -14.63 -3.58 -11.27
N SER A 209 -15.37 -4.69 -11.37
CA SER A 209 -14.86 -6.05 -11.09
C SER A 209 -13.73 -6.50 -12.02
N ALA A 210 -13.72 -5.99 -13.27
CA ALA A 210 -12.64 -6.24 -14.21
C ALA A 210 -11.33 -5.50 -13.85
N GLU A 211 -11.42 -4.33 -13.20
CA GLU A 211 -10.27 -3.55 -12.75
C GLU A 211 -9.79 -4.02 -11.36
N PHE A 212 -10.72 -4.43 -10.49
CA PHE A 212 -10.46 -4.77 -9.10
C PHE A 212 -10.98 -6.16 -8.74
N SER A 213 -10.06 -7.13 -8.70
CA SER A 213 -10.39 -8.54 -8.42
C SER A 213 -11.02 -8.80 -7.05
N PHE A 214 -10.88 -7.88 -6.09
CA PHE A 214 -11.53 -7.99 -4.79
C PHE A 214 -13.04 -7.77 -4.83
N LEU A 215 -13.60 -7.38 -5.98
CA LEU A 215 -15.03 -7.24 -6.21
C LEU A 215 -15.64 -8.48 -6.91
N ALA A 216 -14.84 -9.50 -7.23
CA ALA A 216 -15.29 -10.63 -8.05
C ALA A 216 -16.38 -11.50 -7.39
N ASP A 217 -16.40 -11.53 -6.06
CA ASP A 217 -17.36 -12.25 -5.21
C ASP A 217 -18.51 -11.37 -4.73
N LYS A 218 -18.48 -10.06 -5.03
CA LYS A 218 -19.56 -9.13 -4.74
C LYS A 218 -20.76 -9.44 -5.64
N PRO A 219 -21.98 -9.61 -5.10
CA PRO A 219 -23.18 -9.75 -5.91
C PRO A 219 -23.30 -8.61 -6.93
N GLN A 220 -23.77 -8.93 -8.14
CA GLN A 220 -23.94 -7.94 -9.22
C GLN A 220 -24.97 -6.86 -8.82
N GLU A 221 -25.93 -7.25 -7.98
CA GLU A 221 -26.97 -6.39 -7.46
C GLU A 221 -26.49 -5.41 -6.39
N ALA A 222 -25.35 -5.71 -5.75
CA ALA A 222 -24.83 -4.90 -4.66
C ALA A 222 -24.03 -3.70 -5.19
N GLY A 223 -24.26 -2.53 -4.58
CA GLY A 223 -23.43 -1.34 -4.77
C GLY A 223 -22.03 -1.49 -4.15
N LEU A 224 -21.31 -0.37 -4.07
CA LEU A 224 -19.94 -0.28 -3.54
C LEU A 224 -19.89 0.08 -2.06
N GLU A 225 -21.01 0.00 -1.33
CA GLU A 225 -21.01 0.13 0.13
C GLU A 225 -20.02 -0.87 0.75
N GLY A 226 -19.13 -0.40 1.62
CA GLY A 226 -18.04 -1.19 2.19
C GLY A 226 -16.69 -1.08 1.49
N TYR A 227 -16.66 -0.59 0.24
CA TYR A 227 -15.45 -0.55 -0.59
C TYR A 227 -14.87 0.86 -0.80
N LEU A 228 -15.63 1.92 -0.45
CA LEU A 228 -15.18 3.31 -0.54
C LEU A 228 -14.29 3.62 0.67
N PHE A 229 -13.02 3.24 0.57
CA PHE A 229 -12.13 3.15 1.73
C PHE A 229 -11.99 4.48 2.52
N PRO A 230 -12.09 4.48 3.85
CA PRO A 230 -11.88 5.67 4.67
C PRO A 230 -10.43 6.15 4.64
N ASP A 231 -10.20 7.36 4.13
CA ASP A 231 -8.90 8.02 4.12
C ASP A 231 -9.06 9.49 3.73
N THR A 232 -7.95 10.23 3.66
CA THR A 232 -7.91 11.54 3.02
C THR A 232 -7.41 11.45 1.59
N TYR A 233 -8.19 12.03 0.67
CA TYR A 233 -7.96 12.07 -0.76
C TYR A 233 -7.74 13.50 -1.22
N LEU A 234 -7.01 13.64 -2.32
CA LEU A 234 -6.95 14.88 -3.09
C LEU A 234 -7.71 14.62 -4.38
N ILE A 235 -8.77 15.39 -4.60
CA ILE A 235 -9.69 15.23 -5.71
C ILE A 235 -9.57 16.44 -6.61
N GLY A 236 -9.32 16.23 -7.90
CA GLY A 236 -9.26 17.32 -8.86
C GLY A 236 -10.60 17.97 -9.08
N ASN A 237 -10.62 19.28 -9.27
CA ASN A 237 -11.83 19.98 -9.67
C ASN A 237 -12.38 19.38 -10.99
N GLY A 238 -13.70 19.16 -11.06
CA GLY A 238 -14.34 18.54 -12.22
C GLY A 238 -14.13 17.03 -12.38
N SER A 239 -13.52 16.33 -11.40
CA SER A 239 -13.39 14.87 -11.44
C SER A 239 -14.76 14.20 -11.56
N SER A 240 -14.88 13.23 -12.46
CA SER A 240 -16.09 12.44 -12.66
C SER A 240 -16.36 11.51 -11.45
N PRO A 241 -17.63 11.08 -11.23
CA PRO A 241 -17.94 10.06 -10.23
C PRO A 241 -17.11 8.78 -10.37
N GLU A 242 -16.78 8.40 -11.61
CA GLU A 242 -15.96 7.23 -11.90
C GLU A 242 -14.51 7.39 -11.42
N GLU A 243 -13.88 8.53 -11.70
CA GLU A 243 -12.50 8.82 -11.26
C GLU A 243 -12.39 8.92 -9.74
N ILE A 244 -13.36 9.58 -9.11
CA ILE A 244 -13.45 9.68 -7.64
C ILE A 244 -13.57 8.28 -7.03
N THR A 245 -14.50 7.47 -7.54
CA THR A 245 -14.74 6.11 -7.05
C THR A 245 -13.52 5.22 -7.27
N ARG A 246 -12.88 5.30 -8.45
CA ARG A 246 -11.66 4.57 -8.75
C ARG A 246 -10.55 4.88 -7.75
N LYS A 247 -10.35 6.15 -7.37
CA LYS A 247 -9.36 6.52 -6.33
C LYS A 247 -9.66 5.85 -4.99
N PHE A 248 -10.92 5.78 -4.58
CA PHE A 248 -11.31 5.11 -3.33
C PHE A 248 -11.07 3.59 -3.40
N LEU A 249 -11.42 2.96 -4.52
CA LEU A 249 -11.21 1.53 -4.77
C LEU A 249 -9.72 1.15 -4.89
N GLN A 250 -8.89 2.00 -5.50
CA GLN A 250 -7.44 1.82 -5.54
C GLN A 250 -6.84 1.84 -4.12
N ASN A 251 -7.32 2.74 -3.26
CA ASN A 251 -6.88 2.76 -1.87
C ASN A 251 -7.34 1.51 -1.11
N PHE A 252 -8.60 1.08 -1.29
CA PHE A 252 -9.09 -0.20 -0.76
C PHE A 252 -8.19 -1.36 -1.20
N ASN A 253 -7.88 -1.42 -2.50
CA ASN A 253 -7.02 -2.45 -3.10
C ASN A 253 -5.68 -2.55 -2.38
N ARG A 254 -5.05 -1.40 -2.17
CA ARG A 254 -3.74 -1.26 -1.51
C ARG A 254 -3.79 -1.64 -0.04
N LYS A 255 -4.80 -1.17 0.70
CA LYS A 255 -4.94 -1.39 2.14
C LYS A 255 -5.27 -2.84 2.47
N LEU A 256 -6.10 -3.48 1.65
CA LEU A 256 -6.33 -4.91 1.76
C LEU A 256 -5.07 -5.70 1.38
N GLY A 257 -4.36 -5.29 0.32
CA GLY A 257 -3.09 -5.93 -0.08
C GLY A 257 -3.24 -7.40 -0.48
N SER A 258 -2.10 -8.06 -0.72
CA SER A 258 -2.04 -9.50 -1.07
C SER A 258 -2.25 -10.39 0.14
N ASP A 259 -1.65 -10.00 1.27
CA ASP A 259 -1.50 -10.87 2.43
C ASP A 259 -2.83 -11.09 3.15
N LEU A 260 -3.63 -10.01 3.32
CA LEU A 260 -4.97 -10.14 3.89
C LEU A 260 -5.90 -10.89 2.93
N ARG A 261 -5.80 -10.69 1.61
CA ARG A 261 -6.59 -11.48 0.63
C ARG A 261 -6.27 -12.97 0.72
N GLN A 262 -4.99 -13.31 0.85
CA GLN A 262 -4.58 -14.69 1.03
C GLN A 262 -5.15 -15.25 2.34
N ALA A 263 -5.05 -14.51 3.45
CA ALA A 263 -5.62 -14.92 4.72
C ALA A 263 -7.15 -15.10 4.69
N ILE A 264 -7.87 -14.30 3.90
CA ILE A 264 -9.32 -14.46 3.67
C ILE A 264 -9.59 -15.77 2.92
N SER A 265 -8.84 -16.02 1.84
CA SER A 265 -8.94 -17.22 1.01
C SER A 265 -8.63 -18.50 1.79
N ASP A 266 -7.58 -18.49 2.63
CA ASP A 266 -7.17 -19.62 3.47
C ASP A 266 -8.26 -20.01 4.48
N GLN A 267 -9.07 -19.04 4.90
CA GLN A 267 -10.22 -19.24 5.78
C GLN A 267 -11.49 -19.66 5.02
N LYS A 268 -11.41 -19.84 3.69
CA LYS A 268 -12.54 -20.17 2.79
C LYS A 268 -13.70 -19.19 2.92
N ARG A 269 -13.39 -17.92 3.17
CA ARG A 269 -14.37 -16.82 3.19
C ARG A 269 -14.21 -15.97 1.94
N THR A 270 -15.29 -15.31 1.58
CA THR A 270 -15.31 -14.30 0.53
C THR A 270 -14.84 -12.97 1.12
N ILE A 271 -14.22 -12.13 0.30
CA ILE A 271 -13.94 -10.73 0.64
C ILE A 271 -15.26 -10.02 0.94
N TYR A 272 -16.33 -10.34 0.19
CA TYR A 272 -17.66 -9.80 0.43
C TYR A 272 -18.18 -10.05 1.86
N GLU A 273 -18.05 -11.28 2.37
CA GLU A 273 -18.43 -11.62 3.76
C GLU A 273 -17.57 -10.88 4.79
N ILE A 274 -16.27 -10.75 4.54
CA ILE A 274 -15.33 -10.07 5.43
C ILE A 274 -15.63 -8.58 5.51
N VAL A 275 -15.85 -7.92 4.38
CA VAL A 275 -16.23 -6.49 4.33
C VAL A 275 -17.59 -6.29 4.99
N THR A 276 -18.53 -7.22 4.79
CA THR A 276 -19.85 -7.17 5.44
C THR A 276 -19.72 -7.23 6.95
N LEU A 277 -19.01 -8.22 7.49
CA LEU A 277 -18.79 -8.33 8.94
C LEU A 277 -18.00 -7.15 9.51
N ALA A 278 -16.93 -6.72 8.82
CA ALA A 278 -16.12 -5.57 9.21
C ALA A 278 -16.96 -4.29 9.31
N SER A 279 -17.91 -4.08 8.40
CA SER A 279 -18.81 -2.93 8.45
C SER A 279 -19.75 -2.93 9.68
N ILE A 280 -20.14 -4.12 10.15
CA ILE A 280 -20.92 -4.26 11.38
C ILE A 280 -20.04 -3.97 12.60
N ILE A 281 -18.84 -4.57 12.66
CA ILE A 281 -17.86 -4.33 13.73
C ILE A 281 -17.53 -2.83 13.85
N GLU A 282 -17.28 -2.15 12.74
CA GLU A 282 -16.98 -0.70 12.71
C GLU A 282 -18.10 0.13 13.33
N ARG A 283 -19.35 -0.28 13.13
CA ARG A 283 -20.52 0.43 13.66
C ARG A 283 -20.90 0.00 15.07
N GLU A 284 -20.34 -1.09 15.59
CA GLU A 284 -20.54 -1.58 16.96
C GLU A 284 -19.50 -1.00 17.92
N VAL A 285 -18.25 -0.94 17.50
CA VAL A 285 -17.11 -0.57 18.34
C VAL A 285 -16.82 0.93 18.25
N GLY A 286 -16.49 1.57 19.38
CA GLY A 286 -16.13 2.99 19.39
C GLY A 286 -17.30 3.96 19.21
N ARG A 287 -18.55 3.49 19.34
CA ARG A 287 -19.78 4.31 19.19
C ARG A 287 -19.83 5.58 20.03
N ASN A 288 -19.16 5.58 21.18
CA ASN A 288 -19.16 6.71 22.11
C ASN A 288 -18.04 7.72 21.77
N LEU A 289 -17.17 7.40 20.82
CA LEU A 289 -16.12 8.29 20.37
C LEU A 289 -16.68 9.29 19.36
N LYS A 290 -16.33 10.56 19.53
CA LYS A 290 -16.64 11.58 18.53
C LYS A 290 -15.85 11.26 17.26
N LYS A 291 -16.54 11.13 16.12
CA LYS A 291 -15.89 10.91 14.81
C LYS A 291 -14.82 11.98 14.55
N GLY A 292 -13.66 11.55 14.05
CA GLY A 292 -12.50 12.42 13.81
C GLY A 292 -11.65 12.71 15.05
N THR A 293 -11.93 12.10 16.20
CA THR A 293 -11.07 12.24 17.39
C THR A 293 -9.76 11.49 17.20
N LYS A 294 -8.63 12.18 17.43
CA LYS A 294 -7.32 11.54 17.45
C LYS A 294 -7.14 10.78 18.77
N LEU A 295 -7.05 9.46 18.68
CA LEU A 295 -6.85 8.58 19.84
C LEU A 295 -5.37 8.51 20.23
N SER A 296 -5.11 8.28 21.52
CA SER A 296 -3.78 7.87 21.99
C SER A 296 -3.45 6.46 21.51
N ALA A 297 -2.18 6.09 21.47
CA ALA A 297 -1.77 4.73 21.08
C ALA A 297 -2.41 3.64 21.96
N GLU A 298 -2.59 3.93 23.27
CA GLU A 298 -3.26 3.04 24.20
C GLU A 298 -4.76 2.90 23.88
N GLN A 299 -5.44 4.02 23.59
CA GLN A 299 -6.85 4.00 23.18
C GLN A 299 -7.05 3.26 21.86
N THR A 300 -6.17 3.46 20.89
CA THR A 300 -6.17 2.74 19.62
C THR A 300 -6.03 1.24 19.85
N SER A 301 -5.03 0.81 20.62
CA SER A 301 -4.81 -0.61 20.92
C SER A 301 -5.99 -1.24 21.66
N LYS A 302 -6.58 -0.54 22.64
CA LYS A 302 -7.80 -1.01 23.33
C LYS A 302 -8.96 -1.22 22.35
N LEU A 303 -9.14 -0.29 21.41
CA LEU A 303 -10.21 -0.34 20.43
C LEU A 303 -10.00 -1.49 19.42
N GLU A 304 -8.75 -1.73 19.00
CA GLU A 304 -8.39 -2.86 18.14
C GLU A 304 -8.68 -4.21 18.81
N GLU A 305 -8.33 -4.38 20.08
CA GLU A 305 -8.64 -5.60 20.84
C GLU A 305 -10.16 -5.77 21.04
N GLU A 306 -10.89 -4.68 21.30
CA GLU A 306 -12.35 -4.71 21.37
C GLU A 306 -12.97 -5.16 20.03
N ARG A 307 -12.47 -4.67 18.90
CA ARG A 307 -12.91 -5.11 17.55
C ARG A 307 -12.71 -6.62 17.36
N LYS A 308 -11.57 -7.16 17.76
CA LYS A 308 -11.29 -8.61 17.65
C LYS A 308 -12.24 -9.44 18.53
N LEU A 309 -12.57 -8.97 19.72
CA LEU A 309 -13.53 -9.63 20.61
C LEU A 309 -14.97 -9.56 20.08
N VAL A 310 -15.39 -8.41 19.55
CA VAL A 310 -16.72 -8.27 18.90
C VAL A 310 -16.81 -9.16 17.65
N ALA A 311 -15.74 -9.24 16.85
CA ALA A 311 -15.65 -10.17 15.72
C ALA A 311 -15.81 -11.63 16.18
N SER A 312 -15.14 -12.01 17.28
CA SER A 312 -15.27 -13.33 17.92
C SER A 312 -16.72 -13.64 18.29
N VAL A 313 -17.42 -12.70 18.94
CA VAL A 313 -18.84 -12.88 19.28
C VAL A 313 -19.69 -13.13 18.03
N PHE A 314 -19.51 -12.34 16.98
CA PHE A 314 -20.31 -12.53 15.76
C PHE A 314 -20.00 -13.86 15.08
N TYR A 315 -18.74 -14.30 15.01
CA TYR A 315 -18.42 -15.63 14.47
C TYR A 315 -18.99 -16.77 15.33
N ASN A 316 -18.93 -16.66 16.66
CA ASN A 316 -19.51 -17.65 17.55
C ASN A 316 -21.04 -17.75 17.36
N ARG A 317 -21.72 -16.60 17.22
CA ARG A 317 -23.15 -16.56 16.92
C ARG A 317 -23.47 -17.22 15.58
N LEU A 318 -22.72 -16.89 14.53
CA LEU A 318 -22.89 -17.49 13.19
C LEU A 318 -22.71 -19.01 13.23
N ALA A 319 -21.69 -19.50 13.95
CA ALA A 319 -21.37 -20.92 14.04
C ALA A 319 -22.49 -21.76 14.65
N ILE A 320 -23.27 -21.18 15.58
CA ILE A 320 -24.41 -21.87 16.24
C ILE A 320 -25.78 -21.45 15.68
N GLY A 321 -25.80 -20.66 14.61
CA GLY A 321 -27.05 -20.18 13.98
C GLY A 321 -27.85 -19.22 14.88
N MET A 322 -27.18 -18.49 15.78
CA MET A 322 -27.75 -17.39 16.54
C MET A 322 -27.81 -16.13 15.66
N ALA A 323 -28.86 -15.33 15.84
CA ALA A 323 -29.00 -14.05 15.14
C ALA A 323 -27.91 -13.06 15.61
N LEU A 324 -27.43 -12.17 14.73
CA LEU A 324 -26.39 -11.22 15.12
C LEU A 324 -26.94 -10.12 16.04
N GLU A 325 -28.22 -9.75 15.89
CA GLU A 325 -28.93 -8.79 16.74
C GLU A 325 -28.14 -7.48 16.92
N SER A 326 -27.65 -6.93 15.81
CA SER A 326 -26.86 -5.70 15.80
C SER A 326 -27.73 -4.49 15.49
N ASP A 327 -27.80 -3.55 16.43
CA ASP A 327 -28.45 -2.24 16.27
C ASP A 327 -27.91 -1.47 15.05
N ALA A 328 -26.63 -1.66 14.71
CA ALA A 328 -26.00 -1.00 13.57
C ALA A 328 -26.70 -1.36 12.25
N THR A 329 -27.16 -2.61 12.12
CA THR A 329 -27.85 -3.08 10.92
C THR A 329 -29.26 -2.50 10.82
N VAL A 330 -29.92 -2.24 11.96
CA VAL A 330 -31.22 -1.54 12.01
C VAL A 330 -31.05 -0.06 11.70
N ALA A 331 -30.02 0.58 12.26
CA ALA A 331 -29.68 1.97 11.97
C ALA A 331 -29.34 2.21 10.49
N TYR A 332 -28.81 1.20 9.79
CA TYR A 332 -28.60 1.23 8.35
C TYR A 332 -29.92 1.33 7.59
N ILE A 333 -30.91 0.53 7.99
CA ILE A 333 -32.24 0.52 7.37
C ILE A 333 -32.97 1.85 7.59
N THR A 334 -32.91 2.40 8.80
CA THR A 334 -33.67 3.60 9.16
C THR A 334 -33.01 4.90 8.74
N GLY A 335 -31.74 4.87 8.33
CA GLY A 335 -30.97 6.09 8.10
C GLY A 335 -30.63 6.85 9.40
N SER A 336 -30.91 6.26 10.56
CA SER A 336 -30.74 6.94 11.85
C SER A 336 -29.27 7.18 12.17
N SER A 337 -28.98 8.36 12.70
CA SER A 337 -27.69 8.69 13.31
C SER A 337 -27.55 8.14 14.73
N SER A 338 -28.66 7.67 15.33
CA SER A 338 -28.65 6.95 16.60
C SER A 338 -27.99 5.58 16.42
N ASN A 339 -27.10 5.24 17.34
CA ASN A 339 -26.49 3.91 17.41
C ASN A 339 -27.34 2.91 18.22
N ARG A 340 -28.56 3.28 18.62
CA ARG A 340 -29.49 2.41 19.38
C ARG A 340 -30.81 2.29 18.62
N ALA A 341 -31.25 1.06 18.40
CA ALA A 341 -32.56 0.79 17.82
C ALA A 341 -33.64 0.79 18.90
N THR A 342 -34.81 1.30 18.56
CA THR A 342 -36.01 1.13 19.37
C THR A 342 -36.57 -0.29 19.20
N LEU A 343 -37.36 -0.75 20.17
CA LEU A 343 -38.00 -2.07 20.10
C LEU A 343 -38.86 -2.24 18.84
N GLU A 344 -39.51 -1.17 18.37
CA GLU A 344 -40.30 -1.23 17.14
C GLU A 344 -39.41 -1.31 15.88
N GLU A 345 -38.27 -0.62 15.86
CA GLU A 345 -37.32 -0.70 14.75
C GLU A 345 -36.70 -2.10 14.60
N THR A 346 -36.48 -2.82 15.71
CA THR A 346 -35.99 -4.22 15.65
C THR A 346 -36.96 -5.17 14.93
N LYS A 347 -38.22 -4.76 14.71
CA LYS A 347 -39.25 -5.55 14.01
C LYS A 347 -39.34 -5.20 12.52
N ILE A 348 -38.61 -4.21 12.02
CA ILE A 348 -38.67 -3.78 10.61
C ILE A 348 -38.39 -4.97 9.67
N ASN A 349 -39.23 -5.13 8.64
CA ASN A 349 -39.03 -6.18 7.65
C ASN A 349 -38.03 -5.76 6.58
N SER A 350 -36.75 -6.07 6.79
CA SER A 350 -35.68 -5.86 5.82
C SER A 350 -34.66 -6.99 5.94
N PRO A 351 -34.07 -7.48 4.84
CA PRO A 351 -33.06 -8.53 4.90
C PRO A 351 -31.79 -8.08 5.62
N TYR A 352 -31.57 -6.76 5.78
CA TYR A 352 -30.50 -6.23 6.63
C TYR A 352 -30.79 -6.35 8.12
N ASN A 353 -32.02 -6.62 8.55
CA ASN A 353 -32.38 -6.65 9.97
C ASN A 353 -31.91 -7.96 10.62
N THR A 354 -30.77 -7.90 11.29
CA THR A 354 -30.15 -9.06 11.95
C THR A 354 -30.83 -9.48 13.26
N TYR A 355 -31.90 -8.81 13.70
CA TYR A 355 -32.82 -9.34 14.72
C TYR A 355 -33.81 -10.35 14.15
N ARG A 356 -34.17 -10.20 12.87
CA ARG A 356 -35.19 -11.02 12.20
C ARG A 356 -34.60 -12.11 11.34
N TYR A 357 -33.49 -11.81 10.68
CA TYR A 357 -32.84 -12.72 9.73
C TYR A 357 -31.49 -13.16 10.29
N ARG A 358 -31.30 -14.48 10.40
CA ARG A 358 -30.05 -15.10 10.87
C ARG A 358 -29.00 -15.08 9.76
N GLY A 359 -27.73 -15.08 10.15
CA GLY A 359 -26.61 -14.96 9.23
C GLY A 359 -26.14 -13.51 9.07
N LEU A 360 -25.21 -13.30 8.13
CA LEU A 360 -24.82 -11.95 7.72
C LEU A 360 -25.96 -11.30 6.92
N PRO A 361 -26.11 -9.96 6.98
CA PRO A 361 -27.01 -9.25 6.09
C PRO A 361 -26.55 -9.40 4.62
N PRO A 362 -27.39 -9.00 3.63
CA PRO A 362 -27.05 -9.15 2.22
C PRO A 362 -25.79 -8.41 1.76
N GLY A 363 -25.27 -7.46 2.55
CA GLY A 363 -24.07 -6.71 2.24
C GLY A 363 -23.61 -5.78 3.37
N PRO A 364 -22.53 -5.02 3.15
CA PRO A 364 -22.00 -4.08 4.14
C PRO A 364 -22.96 -2.93 4.48
N ILE A 365 -22.84 -2.39 5.68
CA ILE A 365 -23.69 -1.29 6.21
C ILE A 365 -22.96 0.05 6.37
N SER A 366 -21.67 0.09 6.04
CA SER A 366 -20.80 1.27 6.01
C SER A 366 -19.44 0.89 5.44
N ASN A 367 -18.56 1.87 5.23
CA ASN A 367 -17.17 1.67 4.82
C ASN A 367 -16.27 1.49 6.06
N PRO A 368 -15.72 0.28 6.31
CA PRO A 368 -14.95 -0.03 7.51
C PRO A 368 -13.51 0.50 7.44
N SER A 369 -12.91 0.70 8.61
CA SER A 369 -11.47 0.94 8.75
C SER A 369 -10.66 -0.33 8.43
N LEU A 370 -9.34 -0.17 8.25
CA LEU A 370 -8.43 -1.32 8.17
C LEU A 370 -8.49 -2.18 9.43
N SER A 371 -8.58 -1.57 10.61
CA SER A 371 -8.62 -2.30 11.88
C SER A 371 -9.87 -3.19 12.03
N SER A 372 -11.02 -2.76 11.50
CA SER A 372 -12.24 -3.59 11.48
C SER A 372 -12.15 -4.70 10.44
N LEU A 373 -11.50 -4.45 9.28
CA LEU A 373 -11.20 -5.51 8.31
C LEU A 373 -10.27 -6.56 8.93
N GLU A 374 -9.18 -6.14 9.57
CA GLU A 374 -8.25 -7.04 10.25
C GLU A 374 -8.91 -7.82 11.38
N ALA A 375 -9.81 -7.20 12.17
CA ALA A 375 -10.56 -7.90 13.21
C ALA A 375 -11.53 -8.96 12.64
N ALA A 376 -12.16 -8.68 11.48
CA ALA A 376 -12.98 -9.67 10.79
C ALA A 376 -12.15 -10.84 10.22
N ILE A 377 -10.92 -10.58 9.79
CA ILE A 377 -10.00 -11.62 9.27
C ILE A 377 -9.36 -12.42 10.41
N TYR A 378 -9.02 -11.76 11.51
CA TYR A 378 -8.30 -12.31 12.66
C TYR A 378 -9.06 -12.02 13.97
N PRO A 379 -10.23 -12.66 14.18
CA PRO A 379 -10.98 -12.49 15.42
C PRO A 379 -10.19 -13.03 16.62
N ALA A 380 -10.52 -12.54 17.81
CA ALA A 380 -9.99 -13.11 19.04
C ALA A 380 -10.50 -14.56 19.22
N ASP A 381 -9.68 -15.43 19.80
CA ASP A 381 -10.11 -16.76 20.23
C ASP A 381 -10.85 -16.64 21.58
N SER A 382 -12.17 -16.70 21.54
CA SER A 382 -13.02 -16.61 22.72
C SER A 382 -14.32 -17.37 22.52
N ASP A 383 -15.01 -17.68 23.62
CA ASP A 383 -16.31 -18.34 23.66
C ASP A 383 -17.45 -17.36 23.98
N HIS A 384 -17.21 -16.06 23.84
CA HIS A 384 -18.22 -15.04 24.11
C HIS A 384 -19.35 -15.08 23.07
N LEU A 385 -20.57 -14.90 23.55
CA LEU A 385 -21.79 -14.82 22.73
C LEU A 385 -22.51 -13.49 22.90
N PHE A 386 -22.14 -12.67 23.88
CA PHE A 386 -22.80 -11.43 24.21
C PHE A 386 -21.78 -10.35 24.49
N PHE A 387 -22.14 -9.11 24.15
CA PHE A 387 -21.39 -7.93 24.57
C PHE A 387 -22.35 -6.76 24.83
N LEU A 388 -21.90 -5.80 25.64
CA LEU A 388 -22.55 -4.50 25.80
C LEU A 388 -21.47 -3.43 25.98
N THR A 389 -21.81 -2.20 25.65
CA THR A 389 -20.93 -1.05 25.86
C THR A 389 -21.53 -0.14 26.93
N SER A 390 -20.78 0.14 27.99
CA SER A 390 -21.18 1.09 29.03
C SER A 390 -21.13 2.54 28.56
N ALA A 391 -21.68 3.46 29.36
CA ALA A 391 -21.73 4.89 29.03
C ALA A 391 -20.34 5.53 28.83
N ASP A 392 -19.31 5.01 29.51
CA ASP A 392 -17.91 5.44 29.37
C ASP A 392 -17.22 4.86 28.10
N GLY A 393 -17.90 4.01 27.34
CA GLY A 393 -17.36 3.38 26.12
C GLY A 393 -16.61 2.09 26.34
N THR A 394 -16.59 1.51 27.54
CA THR A 394 -15.97 0.20 27.77
C THR A 394 -16.91 -0.93 27.34
N ALA A 395 -16.42 -1.86 26.51
CA ALA A 395 -17.14 -3.09 26.19
C ALA A 395 -16.95 -4.17 27.27
N TYR A 396 -18.05 -4.84 27.62
CA TYR A 396 -18.09 -6.00 28.51
C TYR A 396 -18.65 -7.19 27.75
N PHE A 397 -18.00 -8.35 27.90
CA PHE A 397 -18.31 -9.57 27.15
C PHE A 397 -18.85 -10.66 28.09
N GLY A 398 -19.74 -11.51 27.57
CA GLY A 398 -20.36 -12.61 28.30
C GLY A 398 -20.50 -13.85 27.42
N ARG A 399 -20.33 -15.02 28.02
CA ARG A 399 -20.50 -16.34 27.38
C ARG A 399 -21.96 -16.78 27.37
N THR A 400 -22.70 -16.37 28.39
CA THR A 400 -24.11 -16.76 28.59
C THR A 400 -25.00 -15.54 28.71
N LEU A 401 -26.32 -15.77 28.55
CA LEU A 401 -27.31 -14.73 28.76
C LEU A 401 -27.31 -14.24 30.22
N ASP A 402 -27.10 -15.13 31.18
CA ASP A 402 -27.04 -14.76 32.60
C ASP A 402 -25.85 -13.83 32.90
N GLU A 403 -24.68 -14.11 32.34
CA GLU A 403 -23.51 -13.21 32.42
C GLU A 403 -23.80 -11.86 31.77
N HIS A 404 -24.50 -11.85 30.63
CA HIS A 404 -24.89 -10.61 29.96
C HIS A 404 -25.87 -9.77 30.80
N ILE A 405 -26.86 -10.41 31.45
CA ILE A 405 -27.81 -9.75 32.35
C ILE A 405 -27.06 -9.15 33.55
N GLN A 406 -26.15 -9.91 34.17
CA GLN A 406 -25.33 -9.42 35.29
C GLN A 406 -24.44 -8.23 34.88
N ASN A 407 -23.84 -8.28 33.68
CA ASN A 407 -23.07 -7.16 33.14
C ASN A 407 -23.97 -5.92 32.93
N ARG A 408 -25.20 -6.11 32.44
CA ARG A 408 -26.14 -4.99 32.26
C ARG A 408 -26.46 -4.33 33.61
N GLU A 409 -26.83 -5.13 34.61
CA GLU A 409 -27.14 -4.65 35.97
C GLU A 409 -25.95 -3.94 36.62
N ARG A 410 -24.71 -4.34 36.31
CA ARG A 410 -23.50 -3.77 36.93
C ARG A 410 -23.01 -2.48 36.27
N TYR A 411 -23.19 -2.35 34.96
CA TYR A 411 -22.51 -1.34 34.14
C TYR A 411 -23.44 -0.37 33.40
N LEU A 412 -24.76 -0.65 33.36
CA LEU A 412 -25.74 0.18 32.67
C LEU A 412 -26.90 0.67 33.56
N GLU A 413 -27.13 0.00 34.69
CA GLU A 413 -28.14 0.33 35.71
C GLU A 413 -27.44 0.81 36.98
#